data_AF-A0A931WPR6-F1
#
_entry.id   AF-A0A931WPR6-F1
#
_cell.length_a   1.000
_cell.length_b   1.000
_cell.length_c   1.000
_cell.angle_alpha   90.00
_cell.angle_beta   90.00
_cell.angle_gamma   90.00
#
_symmetry.space_group_name_H-M   'P 1'
#
loop_
_entity.id
_entity.type
_entity.pdbx_description
1 polymer ?
#
loop_
_entity_poly.entity_id
_entity_poly.type
_entity_poly.pdbx_seq_one_letter_code
_entity_poly.pdbx_strand_id
1 'polypeptide(L)'
;MKSVGEIIKETRQEKGFTIDDLARETKIKRHFLLAIEKGLWSKLPEYPVLQGFIRLIGHALDFDEYKLVAVLRRDYPPKQLRVNPRPDVGDKFRWSPRLTFFIGVLIIILIVAGYLVFQYYRFVSPPTLTLDFPPDGFVATEITLRVSGNTSQDATVVVNNQPIVVDENGAFSGEIKITAETSEIEVKSTSRAGKETTIRRTIDVRLNEI
;
A
#
# COMPACT_ATOMS: atom_id res chain seq x y z
N MET A 1 57.05 -38.14 -16.53
CA MET A 1 57.34 -37.21 -15.41
C MET A 1 56.42 -37.57 -14.25
N LYS A 2 56.91 -37.57 -13.01
CA LYS A 2 56.09 -37.91 -11.83
C LYS A 2 55.00 -36.85 -11.60
N SER A 3 53.84 -37.28 -11.11
CA SER A 3 52.76 -36.38 -10.71
C SER A 3 53.07 -35.71 -9.35
N VAL A 4 52.40 -34.60 -9.03
CA VAL A 4 52.54 -33.93 -7.73
C VAL A 4 52.21 -34.88 -6.57
N GLY A 5 51.21 -35.74 -6.74
CA GLY A 5 50.82 -36.73 -5.74
C GLY A 5 51.87 -37.82 -5.53
N GLU A 6 52.50 -38.28 -6.61
CA GLU A 6 53.59 -39.27 -6.56
C GLU A 6 54.83 -38.71 -5.87
N ILE A 7 55.21 -37.46 -6.21
CA ILE A 7 56.35 -36.78 -5.59
C ILE A 7 56.14 -36.65 -4.08
N ILE A 8 54.95 -36.18 -3.66
CA ILE A 8 54.63 -36.05 -2.24
C ILE A 8 54.66 -37.40 -1.52
N LYS A 9 54.11 -38.44 -2.15
CA LYS A 9 54.08 -39.78 -1.57
C LYS A 9 55.49 -40.34 -1.37
N GLU A 10 56.34 -40.22 -2.38
CA GLU A 10 57.72 -40.70 -2.35
C GLU A 10 58.53 -39.95 -1.30
N THR A 11 58.52 -38.61 -1.32
CA THR A 11 59.23 -37.79 -0.34
C THR A 11 58.73 -38.05 1.09
N ARG A 12 57.43 -38.27 1.28
CA ARG A 12 56.86 -38.63 2.59
C ARG A 12 57.41 -39.99 3.07
N GLN A 13 57.48 -40.99 2.18
CA GLN A 13 57.99 -42.32 2.50
C GLN A 13 59.50 -42.30 2.78
N GLU A 14 60.29 -41.55 2.01
CA GLU A 14 61.72 -41.36 2.23
C GLU A 14 62.02 -40.73 3.60
N LYS A 15 61.18 -39.78 4.02
CA LYS A 15 61.30 -39.12 5.34
C LYS A 15 60.62 -39.89 6.47
N GLY A 16 60.06 -41.08 6.21
CA GLY A 16 59.45 -41.94 7.22
C GLY A 16 58.13 -41.42 7.82
N PHE A 17 57.49 -40.43 7.20
CA PHE A 17 56.23 -39.87 7.70
C PHE A 17 55.05 -40.80 7.37
N THR A 18 54.19 -41.10 8.35
CA THR A 18 52.87 -41.66 8.04
C THR A 18 51.94 -40.56 7.52
N ILE A 19 50.82 -40.95 6.92
CA ILE A 19 49.79 -39.98 6.52
C ILE A 19 49.23 -39.24 7.74
N ASP A 20 49.17 -39.89 8.90
CA ASP A 20 48.68 -39.28 10.14
C ASP A 20 49.68 -38.29 10.72
N ASP A 21 50.98 -38.57 10.60
CA ASP A 21 52.05 -37.62 10.98
C ASP A 21 51.98 -36.36 10.11
N LEU A 22 51.90 -36.53 8.80
CA LEU A 22 51.81 -35.40 7.88
C LEU A 22 50.52 -34.59 8.11
N ALA A 23 49.40 -35.24 8.44
CA ALA A 23 48.16 -34.57 8.81
C ALA A 23 48.30 -33.76 10.10
N ARG A 24 49.00 -34.29 11.12
CA ARG A 24 49.24 -33.59 12.39
C ARG A 24 50.14 -32.36 12.20
N GLU A 25 51.16 -32.49 11.37
CA GLU A 25 52.14 -31.43 11.09
C GLU A 25 51.51 -30.30 10.27
N THR A 26 50.90 -30.64 9.13
CA THR A 26 50.33 -29.64 8.21
C THR A 26 48.94 -29.12 8.62
N LYS A 27 48.30 -29.75 9.61
CA LYS A 27 46.88 -29.55 9.99
C LYS A 27 45.88 -29.82 8.85
N ILE A 28 46.31 -30.49 7.78
CA ILE A 28 45.45 -30.88 6.66
C ILE A 28 44.76 -32.21 7.00
N LYS A 29 43.45 -32.29 6.79
CA LYS A 29 42.69 -33.52 7.04
C LYS A 29 43.24 -34.69 6.21
N ARG A 30 43.39 -35.86 6.84
CA ARG A 30 43.88 -37.11 6.23
C ARG A 30 43.30 -37.40 4.84
N HIS A 31 41.99 -37.21 4.66
CA HIS A 31 41.34 -37.51 3.39
C HIS A 31 41.83 -36.63 2.23
N PHE A 32 42.22 -35.38 2.48
CA PHE A 32 42.80 -34.51 1.46
C PHE A 32 44.21 -34.96 1.08
N LEU A 33 45.05 -35.32 2.06
CA LEU A 33 46.40 -35.85 1.80
C LEU A 33 46.34 -37.12 0.95
N LEU A 34 45.45 -38.07 1.31
CA LEU A 34 45.22 -39.28 0.53
C LEU A 34 44.67 -38.99 -0.88
N ALA A 35 43.81 -37.98 -1.02
CA ALA A 35 43.29 -37.56 -2.32
C ALA A 35 44.36 -36.90 -3.19
N ILE A 36 45.29 -36.13 -2.60
CA ILE A 36 46.45 -35.54 -3.29
C ILE A 36 47.38 -36.64 -3.80
N GLU A 37 47.80 -37.58 -2.93
CA GLU A 37 48.70 -38.68 -3.32
C GLU A 37 48.10 -39.60 -4.40
N LYS A 38 46.77 -39.71 -4.46
CA LYS A 38 46.04 -40.51 -5.46
C LYS A 38 45.58 -39.71 -6.69
N GLY A 39 45.83 -38.40 -6.75
CA GLY A 39 45.38 -37.55 -7.86
C GLY A 39 43.85 -37.41 -8.00
N LEU A 40 43.09 -37.55 -6.91
CA LEU A 40 41.62 -37.49 -6.91
C LEU A 40 41.09 -36.04 -6.85
N TRP A 41 41.25 -35.28 -7.94
CA TRP A 41 40.91 -33.85 -8.03
C TRP A 41 39.46 -33.48 -7.70
N SER A 42 38.53 -34.42 -7.84
CA SER A 42 37.10 -34.23 -7.51
C SER A 42 36.84 -34.14 -6.00
N LYS A 43 37.72 -34.74 -5.18
CA LYS A 43 37.63 -34.71 -3.71
C LYS A 43 38.47 -33.61 -3.06
N LEU A 44 39.15 -32.79 -3.88
CA LEU A 44 40.00 -31.70 -3.43
C LEU A 44 39.26 -30.36 -3.48
N PRO A 45 39.63 -29.41 -2.61
CA PRO A 45 39.03 -28.07 -2.61
C PRO A 45 39.42 -27.27 -3.87
N GLU A 46 38.96 -26.03 -3.95
CA GLU A 46 39.32 -25.13 -5.04
C GLU A 46 40.82 -24.86 -5.12
N TYR A 47 41.28 -24.51 -6.31
CA TYR A 47 42.70 -24.32 -6.63
C TYR A 47 43.46 -23.43 -5.64
N PRO A 48 42.94 -22.26 -5.18
CA PRO A 48 43.65 -21.41 -4.23
C PRO A 48 43.94 -22.11 -2.88
N VAL A 49 42.98 -22.90 -2.39
CA VAL A 49 43.12 -23.66 -1.13
C VAL A 49 44.09 -24.81 -1.33
N LEU A 50 43.98 -25.53 -2.44
CA LEU A 50 44.88 -26.62 -2.77
C LEU A 50 46.33 -26.14 -2.93
N GLN A 51 46.55 -24.97 -3.53
CA GLN A 51 47.87 -24.35 -3.62
C GLN A 51 48.47 -24.07 -2.24
N GLY A 52 47.65 -23.69 -1.25
CA GLY A 52 48.06 -23.55 0.15
C GLY A 52 48.46 -24.89 0.77
N PHE A 53 47.68 -25.96 0.52
CA PHE A 53 48.00 -27.31 1.00
C PHE A 53 49.36 -27.79 0.48
N ILE A 54 49.63 -27.61 -0.81
CA ILE A 54 50.90 -28.04 -1.41
C ILE A 54 52.09 -27.29 -0.82
N ARG A 55 51.96 -25.99 -0.49
CA ARG A 55 53.03 -25.24 0.20
C ARG A 55 53.29 -25.78 1.61
N LEU A 56 52.23 -26.01 2.39
CA LEU A 56 52.35 -26.57 3.74
C LEU A 56 53.00 -27.97 3.72
N ILE A 57 52.65 -28.81 2.74
CA ILE A 57 53.25 -30.14 2.56
C ILE A 57 54.72 -30.01 2.17
N GLY A 58 55.05 -29.10 1.24
CA GLY A 58 56.43 -28.82 0.85
C GLY A 58 57.28 -28.42 2.05
N HIS A 59 56.79 -27.49 2.87
CA HIS A 59 57.45 -27.06 4.11
C HIS A 59 57.61 -28.22 5.12
N ALA A 60 56.55 -28.98 5.40
CA ALA A 60 56.60 -30.10 6.35
C ALA A 60 57.53 -31.24 5.91
N LEU A 61 57.66 -31.45 4.59
CA LEU A 61 58.56 -32.42 4.00
C LEU A 61 59.90 -31.81 3.60
N ASP A 62 60.22 -30.57 4.01
CA ASP A 62 61.45 -29.84 3.67
C ASP A 62 61.84 -30.04 2.18
N PHE A 63 60.85 -29.75 1.32
CA PHE A 63 60.90 -29.79 -0.13
C PHE A 63 60.59 -28.39 -0.68
N ASP A 64 61.22 -28.03 -1.79
CA ASP A 64 61.06 -26.73 -2.44
C ASP A 64 59.59 -26.46 -2.83
N GLU A 65 58.95 -25.56 -2.08
CA GLU A 65 57.55 -25.20 -2.24
C GLU A 65 57.23 -24.68 -3.64
N TYR A 66 58.14 -23.88 -4.22
CA TYR A 66 57.94 -23.28 -5.53
C TYR A 66 57.93 -24.34 -6.63
N LYS A 67 58.84 -25.31 -6.55
CA LYS A 67 58.87 -26.45 -7.47
C LYS A 67 57.60 -27.29 -7.34
N LEU A 68 57.16 -27.59 -6.13
CA LEU A 68 55.97 -28.43 -5.91
C LEU A 68 54.68 -27.75 -6.40
N VAL A 69 54.55 -26.44 -6.18
CA VAL A 69 53.44 -25.63 -6.71
C VAL A 69 53.50 -25.54 -8.24
N ALA A 70 54.69 -25.50 -8.85
CA ALA A 70 54.82 -25.53 -10.31
C ALA A 70 54.35 -26.87 -10.89
N VAL A 71 54.66 -28.00 -10.23
CA VAL A 71 54.14 -29.32 -10.64
C VAL A 71 52.62 -29.37 -10.46
N LEU A 72 52.08 -28.82 -9.37
CA LEU A 72 50.63 -28.71 -9.17
C LEU A 72 49.95 -27.95 -10.33
N ARG A 73 50.52 -26.83 -10.78
CA ARG A 73 49.97 -26.05 -11.91
C ARG A 73 49.86 -26.86 -13.19
N ARG A 74 50.82 -27.76 -13.43
CA ARG A 74 50.84 -28.65 -14.58
C ARG A 74 49.78 -29.74 -14.46
N ASP A 75 49.62 -30.33 -13.28
CA ASP A 75 48.79 -31.51 -13.07
C ASP A 75 47.31 -31.19 -12.76
N TYR A 76 47.01 -29.98 -12.28
CA TYR A 76 45.65 -29.59 -11.91
C TYR A 76 44.77 -29.38 -13.15
N PRO A 77 43.65 -30.12 -13.30
CA PRO A 77 42.78 -29.97 -14.45
C PRO A 77 42.07 -28.61 -14.41
N PRO A 78 41.91 -27.93 -15.57
CA PRO A 78 41.20 -26.66 -15.61
C PRO A 78 39.73 -26.87 -15.19
N LYS A 79 39.32 -26.27 -14.07
CA LYS A 79 37.91 -26.20 -13.67
C LYS A 79 37.28 -24.94 -14.28
N GLN A 80 36.17 -25.10 -15.00
CA GLN A 80 35.35 -23.98 -15.44
C GLN A 80 34.61 -23.43 -14.22
N LEU A 81 35.06 -22.28 -13.69
CA LEU A 81 34.31 -21.55 -12.68
C LEU A 81 33.05 -21.01 -13.34
N ARG A 82 31.88 -21.50 -12.90
CA ARG A 82 30.60 -20.90 -13.28
C ARG A 82 30.50 -19.56 -12.55
N VAL A 83 30.99 -18.50 -13.19
CA VAL A 83 30.70 -17.13 -12.75
C VAL A 83 29.20 -16.97 -12.85
N ASN A 84 28.51 -16.80 -11.71
CA ASN A 84 27.09 -16.48 -11.73
C ASN A 84 26.98 -15.05 -12.31
N PRO A 85 26.47 -14.87 -13.55
CA PRO A 85 26.47 -13.57 -14.20
C PRO A 85 25.49 -12.58 -13.54
N ARG A 86 24.67 -13.05 -12.61
CA ARG A 86 23.75 -12.22 -11.83
C ARG A 86 23.88 -12.58 -10.35
N PRO A 87 24.44 -11.70 -9.50
CA PRO A 87 24.21 -11.86 -8.06
C PRO A 87 22.69 -11.95 -7.86
N ASP A 88 22.25 -12.84 -6.97
CA ASP A 88 20.84 -13.07 -6.65
C ASP A 88 20.29 -11.91 -5.78
N VAL A 89 20.55 -10.67 -6.23
CA VAL A 89 20.01 -9.45 -5.65
C VAL A 89 18.63 -9.26 -6.26
N GLY A 90 17.63 -9.90 -5.65
CA GLY A 90 16.24 -9.58 -5.94
C GLY A 90 16.02 -8.08 -5.81
N ASP A 91 15.30 -7.49 -6.77
CA ASP A 91 14.92 -6.08 -6.76
C ASP A 91 14.04 -5.81 -5.53
N LYS A 92 14.68 -5.34 -4.45
CA LYS A 92 13.95 -4.86 -3.28
C LYS A 92 13.47 -3.46 -3.61
N PHE A 93 12.16 -3.23 -3.52
CA PHE A 93 11.55 -1.91 -3.69
C PHE A 93 12.31 -0.88 -2.85
N ARG A 94 12.88 0.14 -3.51
CA ARG A 94 13.61 1.23 -2.85
C ARG A 94 12.73 2.47 -2.83
N TRP A 95 12.22 2.79 -1.65
CA TRP A 95 11.46 4.00 -1.44
C TRP A 95 12.36 5.23 -1.68
N SER A 96 12.04 6.05 -2.69
CA SER A 96 12.79 7.26 -2.97
C SER A 96 12.19 8.48 -2.25
N PRO A 97 13.00 9.42 -1.72
CA PRO A 97 12.49 10.63 -1.08
C PRO A 97 11.58 11.47 -1.99
N ARG A 98 11.80 11.41 -3.31
CA ARG A 98 10.95 12.07 -4.31
C ARG A 98 9.54 11.50 -4.33
N LEU A 99 9.40 10.18 -4.20
CA LEU A 99 8.10 9.51 -4.20
C LEU A 99 7.27 9.90 -2.96
N THR A 100 7.88 9.96 -1.77
CA THR A 100 7.23 10.48 -0.55
C THR A 100 6.70 11.89 -0.72
N PHE A 101 7.49 12.76 -1.36
CA PHE A 101 7.09 14.15 -1.60
C PHE A 101 5.85 14.23 -2.48
N PHE A 102 5.83 13.53 -3.62
CA PHE A 102 4.67 13.50 -4.52
C PHE A 102 3.44 12.86 -3.88
N ILE A 103 3.60 11.78 -3.13
CA ILE A 103 2.51 11.15 -2.38
C ILE A 103 1.94 12.14 -1.35
N GLY A 104 2.80 12.85 -0.60
CA GLY A 104 2.37 13.86 0.37
C GLY A 104 1.59 15.01 -0.28
N VAL A 105 2.10 15.55 -1.38
CA VAL A 105 1.41 16.61 -2.14
C VAL A 105 0.06 16.13 -2.66
N LEU A 106 -0.01 14.91 -3.20
CA LEU A 106 -1.26 14.32 -3.67
C LEU A 106 -2.28 14.16 -2.54
N ILE A 107 -1.85 13.71 -1.36
CA ILE A 107 -2.72 13.58 -0.19
C ILE A 107 -3.29 14.94 0.22
N ILE A 108 -2.46 15.99 0.26
CA ILE A 108 -2.93 17.35 0.60
C ILE A 108 -3.97 17.84 -0.42
N ILE A 109 -3.70 17.64 -1.72
CA ILE A 109 -4.64 18.01 -2.78
C ILE A 109 -5.97 17.27 -2.60
N LEU A 110 -5.94 15.97 -2.31
CA LEU A 110 -7.14 15.17 -2.08
C LEU A 110 -7.92 15.63 -0.85
N ILE A 111 -7.25 16.00 0.23
CA ILE A 111 -7.89 16.55 1.44
C ILE A 111 -8.60 17.87 1.12
N VAL A 112 -7.92 18.79 0.43
CA VAL A 112 -8.49 20.08 0.04
C VAL A 112 -9.67 19.87 -0.91
N ALA A 113 -9.52 19.02 -1.93
CA ALA A 113 -10.59 18.70 -2.86
C ALA A 113 -11.81 18.08 -2.15
N GLY A 114 -11.57 17.13 -1.24
CA GLY A 114 -12.61 16.51 -0.43
C GLY A 114 -13.36 17.52 0.45
N TYR A 115 -12.63 18.44 1.09
CA TYR A 115 -13.21 19.51 1.88
C TYR A 115 -14.09 20.44 1.02
N LEU A 116 -13.61 20.87 -0.14
CA LEU A 116 -14.36 21.75 -1.05
C LEU A 116 -15.64 21.07 -1.56
N VAL A 117 -15.55 19.78 -1.93
CA VAL A 117 -16.71 19.00 -2.35
C VAL A 117 -17.73 18.89 -1.22
N PHE A 118 -17.28 18.57 0.01
CA PHE A 118 -18.15 18.52 1.18
C PHE A 118 -18.82 19.87 1.46
N GLN A 119 -18.05 20.97 1.39
CA GLN A 119 -18.56 22.33 1.60
C GLN A 119 -19.60 22.71 0.54
N TYR A 120 -19.33 22.37 -0.73
CA TYR A 120 -20.27 22.57 -1.82
C TYR A 120 -21.58 21.82 -1.59
N TYR A 121 -21.51 20.53 -1.21
CA TYR A 121 -22.72 19.76 -0.91
C TYR A 121 -23.53 20.36 0.25
N ARG A 122 -22.89 20.84 1.32
CA ARG A 122 -23.59 21.51 2.41
C ARG A 122 -24.29 22.81 1.98
N PHE A 123 -23.68 23.58 1.07
CA PHE A 123 -24.27 24.82 0.57
C PHE A 123 -25.43 24.58 -0.40
N VAL A 124 -25.37 23.50 -1.19
CA VAL A 124 -26.33 23.20 -2.26
C VAL A 124 -27.37 22.15 -1.84
N SER A 125 -27.47 21.86 -0.53
CA SER A 125 -28.50 20.97 -0.01
C SER A 125 -29.88 21.64 -0.08
N PRO A 126 -30.96 20.90 -0.43
CA PRO A 126 -32.33 21.42 -0.36
C PRO A 126 -32.68 21.86 1.07
N PRO A 127 -33.50 22.92 1.24
CA PRO A 127 -33.95 23.33 2.56
C PRO A 127 -34.83 22.25 3.18
N THR A 128 -34.69 22.01 4.46
CA THR A 128 -35.65 21.16 5.19
C THR A 128 -37.01 21.85 5.15
N LEU A 129 -38.09 21.11 4.95
CA LEU A 129 -39.45 21.63 5.04
C LEU A 129 -40.31 20.61 5.77
N THR A 130 -40.94 21.04 6.86
CA THR A 130 -41.95 20.28 7.59
C THR A 130 -43.19 21.14 7.71
N LEU A 131 -44.36 20.52 7.55
CA LEU A 131 -45.64 21.19 7.66
C LEU A 131 -46.39 20.63 8.88
N ASP A 132 -46.62 21.48 9.86
CA ASP A 132 -47.27 21.11 11.12
C ASP A 132 -48.80 21.29 11.01
N PHE A 133 -49.25 22.30 10.28
CA PHE A 133 -50.66 22.56 10.04
C PHE A 133 -50.87 23.22 8.66
N PRO A 134 -51.92 22.81 7.90
CA PRO A 134 -52.92 21.81 8.23
C PRO A 134 -52.43 20.35 8.11
N PRO A 135 -53.02 19.41 8.87
CA PRO A 135 -52.84 17.99 8.63
C PRO A 135 -53.46 17.57 7.28
N ASP A 136 -53.07 16.42 6.77
CA ASP A 136 -53.62 15.91 5.51
C ASP A 136 -55.11 15.57 5.65
N GLY A 137 -55.93 16.02 4.70
CA GLY A 137 -57.39 15.87 4.75
C GLY A 137 -58.09 16.83 5.72
N PHE A 138 -57.45 17.94 6.09
CA PHE A 138 -58.06 18.95 6.96
C PHE A 138 -59.33 19.55 6.32
N VAL A 139 -60.39 19.67 7.13
CA VAL A 139 -61.65 20.29 6.69
C VAL A 139 -61.64 21.76 7.06
N ALA A 140 -61.55 22.64 6.06
CA ALA A 140 -61.55 24.08 6.26
C ALA A 140 -62.98 24.65 6.16
N THR A 141 -63.42 25.38 7.18
CA THR A 141 -64.77 25.97 7.26
C THR A 141 -64.77 27.48 7.01
N GLU A 142 -63.60 28.11 7.04
CA GLU A 142 -63.40 29.56 6.87
C GLU A 142 -62.63 29.87 5.57
N ILE A 143 -62.78 31.09 5.06
CA ILE A 143 -62.05 31.57 3.86
C ILE A 143 -60.56 31.84 4.12
N THR A 144 -60.15 31.84 5.39
CA THR A 144 -58.77 32.03 5.83
C THR A 144 -58.28 30.77 6.51
N LEU A 145 -57.15 30.25 6.05
CA LEU A 145 -56.53 29.06 6.60
C LEU A 145 -55.13 29.41 7.11
N ARG A 146 -54.91 29.13 8.39
CA ARG A 146 -53.56 29.20 8.96
C ARG A 146 -52.72 28.07 8.38
N VAL A 147 -51.49 28.38 8.01
CA VAL A 147 -50.47 27.42 7.59
C VAL A 147 -49.26 27.63 8.46
N SER A 148 -48.73 26.57 9.03
CA SER A 148 -47.54 26.63 9.88
C SER A 148 -46.65 25.42 9.72
N GLY A 149 -45.36 25.64 9.87
CA GLY A 149 -44.36 24.59 9.80
C GLY A 149 -42.96 25.13 10.09
N ASN A 150 -41.97 24.33 9.75
CA ASN A 150 -40.57 24.68 9.95
C ASN A 150 -39.78 24.48 8.66
N THR A 151 -38.84 25.37 8.40
CA THR A 151 -37.92 25.29 7.27
C THR A 151 -36.51 25.76 7.63
N SER A 152 -35.59 25.76 6.67
CA SER A 152 -34.25 26.32 6.89
C SER A 152 -34.33 27.85 7.02
N GLN A 153 -33.61 28.43 7.98
CA GLN A 153 -33.65 29.88 8.31
C GLN A 153 -33.34 30.81 7.13
N ASP A 154 -32.61 30.32 6.13
CA ASP A 154 -32.20 31.04 4.94
C ASP A 154 -33.11 30.76 3.72
N ALA A 155 -34.22 30.05 3.93
CA ALA A 155 -35.18 29.70 2.89
C ALA A 155 -36.37 30.67 2.84
N THR A 156 -36.90 30.87 1.65
CA THR A 156 -38.15 31.60 1.43
C THR A 156 -39.29 30.60 1.24
N VAL A 157 -40.37 30.77 1.99
CA VAL A 157 -41.57 29.92 1.91
C VAL A 157 -42.64 30.62 1.09
N VAL A 158 -43.23 29.88 0.15
CA VAL A 158 -44.36 30.31 -0.65
C VAL A 158 -45.46 29.27 -0.50
N VAL A 159 -46.67 29.72 -0.17
CA VAL A 159 -47.85 28.86 -0.04
C VAL A 159 -48.90 29.33 -1.04
N ASN A 160 -49.29 28.49 -2.00
CA ASN A 160 -50.25 28.84 -3.07
C ASN A 160 -49.95 30.22 -3.71
N ASN A 161 -48.70 30.44 -4.13
CA ASN A 161 -48.17 31.69 -4.67
C ASN A 161 -48.10 32.90 -3.71
N GLN A 162 -48.42 32.73 -2.43
CA GLN A 162 -48.33 33.78 -1.42
C GLN A 162 -47.07 33.60 -0.55
N PRO A 163 -46.15 34.59 -0.48
CA PRO A 163 -44.95 34.49 0.34
C PRO A 163 -45.28 34.58 1.83
N ILE A 164 -44.68 33.70 2.64
CA ILE A 164 -44.79 33.72 4.11
C ILE A 164 -43.40 33.99 4.69
N VAL A 165 -43.36 34.89 5.69
CA VAL A 165 -42.13 35.23 6.39
C VAL A 165 -41.71 34.09 7.31
N VAL A 166 -40.45 33.71 7.24
CA VAL A 166 -39.80 32.74 8.11
C VAL A 166 -39.11 33.51 9.24
N ASP A 167 -39.24 33.02 10.47
CA ASP A 167 -38.59 33.60 11.64
C ASP A 167 -37.11 33.17 11.79
N GLU A 168 -36.43 33.73 12.78
CA GLU A 168 -35.02 33.40 13.06
C GLU A 168 -34.81 31.93 13.47
N ASN A 169 -35.87 31.23 13.90
CA ASN A 169 -35.82 29.82 14.27
C ASN A 169 -36.13 28.88 13.09
N GLY A 170 -36.48 29.41 11.92
CA GLY A 170 -36.91 28.65 10.74
C GLY A 170 -38.42 28.35 10.72
N ALA A 171 -39.15 28.73 11.76
CA ALA A 171 -40.59 28.53 11.81
C ALA A 171 -41.29 29.56 10.92
N PHE A 172 -42.33 29.13 10.22
CA PHE A 172 -43.18 30.01 9.46
C PHE A 172 -44.62 29.82 9.92
N SER A 173 -45.35 30.93 10.01
CA SER A 173 -46.79 30.90 10.25
C SER A 173 -47.43 32.06 9.53
N GLY A 174 -48.49 31.78 8.77
CA GLY A 174 -49.24 32.80 8.06
C GLY A 174 -50.66 32.34 7.77
N GLU A 175 -51.53 33.29 7.47
CA GLU A 175 -52.89 33.01 7.01
C GLU A 175 -52.96 33.21 5.51
N ILE A 176 -53.42 32.19 4.80
CA ILE A 176 -53.69 32.24 3.37
C ILE A 176 -55.19 32.32 3.13
N LYS A 177 -55.59 32.97 2.05
CA LYS A 177 -56.98 32.96 1.61
C LYS A 177 -57.23 31.72 0.74
N ILE A 178 -58.25 30.96 1.07
CA ILE A 178 -58.69 29.79 0.32
C ILE A 178 -60.06 30.04 -0.31
N THR A 179 -60.31 29.43 -1.45
CA THR A 179 -61.61 29.46 -2.16
C THR A 179 -62.28 28.08 -2.10
N ALA A 180 -63.57 28.01 -2.42
CA ALA A 180 -64.30 26.74 -2.51
C ALA A 180 -63.69 25.73 -3.49
N GLU A 181 -62.88 26.21 -4.46
CA GLU A 181 -62.18 25.38 -5.45
C GLU A 181 -60.78 24.92 -4.98
N THR A 182 -60.30 25.38 -3.82
CA THR A 182 -58.97 25.03 -3.32
C THR A 182 -59.00 23.64 -2.68
N SER A 183 -58.58 22.61 -3.41
CA SER A 183 -58.50 21.22 -2.91
C SER A 183 -57.11 20.80 -2.42
N GLU A 184 -56.07 21.55 -2.80
CA GLU A 184 -54.67 21.25 -2.47
C GLU A 184 -53.95 22.53 -2.02
N ILE A 185 -53.10 22.39 -1.00
CA ILE A 185 -52.17 23.41 -0.56
C ILE A 185 -50.77 22.99 -0.98
N GLU A 186 -50.14 23.80 -1.83
CA GLU A 186 -48.74 23.65 -2.19
C GLU A 186 -47.88 24.59 -1.35
N VAL A 187 -47.02 24.00 -0.52
CA VAL A 187 -46.02 24.71 0.28
C VAL A 187 -44.65 24.46 -0.35
N LYS A 188 -44.05 25.51 -0.86
CA LYS A 188 -42.75 25.48 -1.52
C LYS A 188 -41.74 26.28 -0.72
N SER A 189 -40.68 25.62 -0.29
CA SER A 189 -39.53 26.25 0.34
C SER A 189 -38.36 26.32 -0.64
N THR A 190 -37.75 27.50 -0.78
CA THR A 190 -36.63 27.76 -1.70
C THR A 190 -35.44 28.31 -0.94
N SER A 191 -34.30 27.62 -0.95
CA SER A 191 -33.07 28.08 -0.30
C SER A 191 -32.38 29.20 -1.09
N ARG A 192 -31.44 29.91 -0.46
CA ARG A 192 -30.61 30.93 -1.12
C ARG A 192 -29.82 30.40 -2.33
N ALA A 193 -29.49 29.11 -2.35
CA ALA A 193 -28.81 28.45 -3.47
C ALA A 193 -29.77 28.05 -4.61
N GLY A 194 -31.06 28.39 -4.52
CA GLY A 194 -32.08 28.08 -5.52
C GLY A 194 -32.54 26.62 -5.49
N LYS A 195 -32.33 25.91 -4.38
CA LYS A 195 -32.86 24.55 -4.20
C LYS A 195 -34.24 24.58 -3.59
N GLU A 196 -35.11 23.74 -4.10
CA GLU A 196 -36.53 23.78 -3.77
C GLU A 196 -36.93 22.48 -3.06
N THR A 197 -37.83 22.59 -2.09
CA THR A 197 -38.53 21.47 -1.48
C THR A 197 -40.01 21.81 -1.43
N THR A 198 -40.83 20.95 -2.00
CA THR A 198 -42.27 21.17 -2.12
C THR A 198 -43.01 20.08 -1.35
N ILE A 199 -43.94 20.50 -0.50
CA ILE A 199 -44.89 19.62 0.19
C ILE A 199 -46.28 20.02 -0.26
N ARG A 200 -47.12 19.02 -0.53
CA ARG A 200 -48.52 19.22 -0.87
C ARG A 200 -49.43 18.53 0.14
N ARG A 201 -50.53 19.19 0.50
CA ARG A 201 -51.56 18.65 1.40
C ARG A 201 -52.93 18.79 0.77
N THR A 202 -53.75 17.76 0.90
CA THR A 202 -55.14 17.80 0.45
C THR A 202 -55.99 18.42 1.55
N ILE A 203 -56.91 19.31 1.19
CA ILE A 203 -57.90 19.90 2.12
C ILE A 203 -59.31 19.75 1.56
N ASP A 204 -60.30 19.58 2.44
CA ASP A 204 -61.73 19.58 2.10
C ASP A 204 -62.33 20.93 2.53
N VAL A 205 -62.81 21.74 1.59
CA VAL A 205 -63.31 23.09 1.87
C VAL A 205 -64.82 23.07 1.97
N ARG A 206 -65.34 23.28 3.18
CA ARG A 206 -66.78 23.37 3.49
C ARG A 206 -67.08 24.75 4.04
N LEU A 207 -67.06 25.75 3.17
CA LEU A 207 -67.45 27.11 3.53
C LEU A 207 -68.93 27.11 3.90
N ASN A 208 -69.25 27.44 5.16
CA ASN A 208 -70.64 27.70 5.54
C ASN A 208 -71.05 29.03 4.89
N GLU A 209 -72.03 28.99 3.99
CA GLU A 209 -72.74 30.19 3.55
C GLU A 209 -73.49 30.76 4.77
N ILE A 210 -73.19 32.01 5.13
CA ILE A 210 -74.00 32.81 6.06
C ILE A 210 -75.19 33.38 5.29
#